data_AF-A0A7W2B002-F1
#
_entry.id   AF-A0A7W2B002-F1
#
_cell.length_a   1.000
_cell.length_b   1.000
_cell.length_c   1.000
_cell.angle_alpha   90.00
_cell.angle_beta   90.00
_cell.angle_gamma   90.00
#
_symmetry.space_group_name_H-M   'P 1'
#
loop_
_entity.id
_entity.type
_entity.pdbx_description
1 polymer ?
#
loop_
_entity_poly.entity_id
_entity_poly.type
_entity_poly.pdbx_seq_one_letter_code
_entity_poly.pdbx_strand_id
1 'polypeptide(L)' 'MDNSSKIEPISAYHKDCPHCGSPLFAVNYTNDNDKNSGTEKPDKECHCCGKKFIILFGC' A
#
# COMPACT_ATOMS: atom_id res chain seq x y z
N MET A 1 13.04 15.43 9.26
CA MET A 1 11.56 15.38 9.40
C MET A 1 11.07 14.52 8.27
N ASP A 2 11.35 13.24 8.39
CA ASP A 2 11.31 12.30 7.28
C ASP A 2 9.95 11.62 7.39
N ASN A 3 8.90 12.35 6.98
CA ASN A 3 7.59 11.75 6.74
C ASN A 3 7.68 10.95 5.43
N SER A 4 8.52 9.91 5.45
CA SER A 4 8.64 8.98 4.35
C SER A 4 7.37 8.15 4.37
N SER A 5 6.37 8.59 3.63
CA SER A 5 5.24 7.78 3.20
C SER A 5 5.79 6.68 2.27
N LYS A 6 6.62 5.79 2.81
CA LYS A 6 7.29 4.71 2.10
C LYS A 6 6.29 3.60 1.91
N ILE A 7 5.81 3.48 0.68
CA ILE A 7 4.93 2.41 0.27
C ILE A 7 5.81 1.20 -0.02
N GLU A 8 5.54 0.08 0.63
CA GLU A 8 6.34 -1.13 0.45
C GLU A 8 5.68 -2.05 -0.59
N PRO A 9 6.44 -2.63 -1.52
CA PRO A 9 5.87 -3.58 -2.46
C PRO A 9 5.47 -4.86 -1.72
N ILE A 10 4.30 -5.41 -2.08
CA ILE A 10 3.81 -6.67 -1.56
C ILE A 10 3.23 -7.53 -2.69
N SER A 11 3.32 -8.85 -2.56
CA SER A 11 2.68 -9.75 -3.51
C SER A 11 1.15 -9.66 -3.42
N ALA A 12 0.45 -9.76 -4.55
CA ALA A 12 -1.02 -9.78 -4.60
C ALA A 12 -1.64 -10.89 -3.71
N TYR A 13 -0.89 -11.97 -3.49
CA TYR A 13 -1.30 -13.12 -2.69
C TYR A 13 -1.17 -12.89 -1.18
N HIS A 14 -0.36 -11.92 -0.75
CA HIS A 14 -0.24 -11.58 0.68
C HIS A 14 -1.45 -10.74 1.12
N LYS A 15 -2.20 -11.30 2.07
CA LYS A 15 -3.39 -10.67 2.68
C LYS A 15 -3.10 -10.15 4.09
N ASP A 16 -2.00 -10.58 4.68
CA ASP A 16 -1.48 -10.20 5.99
C ASP A 16 -0.25 -9.30 5.87
N CYS A 17 -0.06 -8.44 6.86
CA CYS A 17 1.07 -7.54 6.94
C CYS A 17 2.33 -8.31 7.35
N PRO A 18 3.42 -8.31 6.56
CA PRO A 18 4.63 -9.07 6.90
C PRO A 18 5.34 -8.54 8.17
N HIS A 19 5.01 -7.34 8.64
CA HIS A 19 5.62 -6.73 9.83
C HIS A 19 4.89 -7.06 11.13
N CYS A 20 3.56 -7.17 11.09
CA CYS A 20 2.73 -7.37 12.29
C CYS A 20 1.74 -8.53 12.20
N GLY A 21 1.66 -9.25 11.09
CA GLY A 21 0.73 -10.36 10.86
C GLY A 21 -0.76 -9.96 10.82
N SER A 22 -1.07 -8.66 10.92
CA SER A 22 -2.46 -8.17 10.86
C SER A 22 -2.99 -8.17 9.43
N PRO A 23 -4.31 -8.38 9.23
CA PRO A 23 -4.90 -8.34 7.90
C PRO A 23 -4.71 -6.96 7.25
N LEU A 24 -4.42 -6.98 5.95
CA LEU A 24 -4.30 -5.81 5.11
C LEU A 24 -5.66 -5.45 4.52
N PHE A 25 -5.97 -4.17 4.51
CA PHE A 25 -7.21 -3.63 3.98
C PHE A 25 -6.93 -2.99 2.63
N ALA A 26 -7.79 -3.24 1.64
CA ALA A 26 -7.68 -2.60 0.35
C ALA A 26 -8.05 -1.12 0.47
N VAL A 27 -7.24 -0.25 -0.10
CA VAL A 27 -7.48 1.19 -0.09
C VAL A 27 -8.08 1.57 -1.43
N ASN A 28 -9.36 1.96 -1.45
CA ASN A 28 -10.03 2.36 -2.68
C ASN A 28 -9.82 3.85 -2.91
N TYR A 29 -8.86 4.21 -3.76
CA TYR A 29 -8.69 5.60 -4.19
C TYR A 29 -9.76 5.96 -5.21
N THR A 30 -10.84 6.59 -4.76
CA THR A 30 -11.92 7.09 -5.63
C THR A 30 -11.54 8.37 -6.39
N ASN A 31 -10.28 8.80 -6.32
CA ASN A 31 -9.81 10.03 -6.96
C ASN A 31 -8.86 9.72 -8.13
N ASP A 32 -9.47 9.58 -9.31
CA ASP A 32 -8.84 9.68 -10.64
C ASP A 32 -8.22 11.07 -10.92
N ASN A 33 -8.41 12.05 -10.04
CA ASN A 33 -7.84 13.40 -10.18
C ASN A 33 -6.31 13.43 -10.13
N ASP A 34 -5.69 12.38 -9.59
CA ASP A 34 -4.23 12.26 -9.47
C ASP A 34 -3.69 11.22 -10.44
N LYS A 35 -3.95 11.39 -11.74
CA LYS A 35 -3.42 10.53 -12.82
C LYS A 35 -2.05 10.99 -13.32
N ASN A 36 -1.54 12.11 -12.79
CA ASN A 36 -0.34 12.80 -13.29
C ASN A 36 0.74 13.06 -12.22
N SER A 37 0.47 12.85 -10.94
CA SER A 37 1.53 12.85 -9.94
C SER A 37 2.09 11.43 -9.92
N GLY A 38 3.38 11.24 -10.19
CA GLY A 38 4.08 9.95 -10.10
C GLY A 38 4.15 9.38 -8.68
N THR A 39 3.14 9.64 -7.86
CA THR A 39 2.93 9.13 -6.52
C THR A 39 2.41 7.70 -6.66
N GLU A 40 3.27 6.74 -6.34
CA GLU A 40 2.88 5.35 -6.07
C GLU A 40 1.68 5.39 -5.11
N LYS A 41 0.54 4.81 -5.51
CA LYS A 41 -0.65 4.74 -4.67
C LYS A 41 -0.70 3.37 -4.00
N PRO A 42 -0.85 3.30 -2.67
CA PRO A 42 -0.82 2.01 -1.97
C PRO A 42 -2.14 1.27 -2.09
N ASP A 43 -2.17 0.18 -2.87
CA ASP A 43 -3.31 -0.72 -2.95
C ASP A 43 -3.81 -1.27 -1.60
N LYS A 44 -2.90 -1.45 -0.64
CA LYS A 44 -3.19 -2.05 0.67
C LYS A 44 -2.65 -1.21 1.82
N GLU A 45 -3.37 -1.15 2.92
CA GLU A 45 -2.92 -0.53 4.16
C GLU A 45 -3.13 -1.46 5.35
N CYS A 46 -2.15 -1.47 6.26
CA CYS A 46 -2.26 -2.14 7.53
C CYS A 46 -2.76 -1.16 8.59
N HIS A 47 -3.96 -1.40 9.15
CA HIS A 47 -4.48 -0.55 10.24
C HIS A 47 -3.73 -0.73 11.57
N CYS A 48 -3.04 -1.86 11.78
CA CYS A 48 -2.27 -2.09 13.00
C CYS A 48 -0.95 -1.31 12.99
N CYS A 49 -0.22 -1.40 11.88
CA CYS A 49 1.10 -0.78 11.73
C CYS A 49 1.06 0.61 11.06
N GLY A 50 -0.06 1.01 10.45
CA GLY A 50 -0.16 2.22 9.61
C GLY A 50 0.66 2.16 8.32
N LYS A 51 1.19 0.98 7.97
CA LYS A 51 2.04 0.78 6.80
C LYS A 51 1.20 0.62 5.54
N LYS A 52 1.70 1.21 4.47
CA LYS A 52 1.08 1.23 3.15
C LYS A 52 1.86 0.33 2.21
N PHE A 53 1.15 -0.41 1.37
CA PHE A 53 1.72 -1.38 0.47
C PHE A 53 1.14 -1.25 -0.93
N ILE A 54 1.98 -1.46 -1.95
CA ILE A 54 1.57 -1.51 -3.35
C ILE A 54 1.67 -2.96 -3.83
N ILE A 55 0.64 -3.41 -4.55
CA ILE A 55 0.65 -4.75 -5.11
C ILE A 55 1.52 -4.73 -6.36
N LEU A 56 2.63 -5.46 -6.34
CA LEU A 56 3.42 -5.71 -7.54
C LEU A 56 2.91 -6.99 -8.22
N PHE A 57 2.40 -6.84 -9.44
CA PHE A 57 2.19 -7.96 -10.35
C PHE A 57 3.52 -8.23 -11.04
N GLY A 58 4.28 -9.21 -10.56
CA GLY A 58 5.50 -9.66 -11.25
C GLY A 58 5.15 -10.28 -12.61
N CYS A 59 5.84 -9.86 -13.67
CA CYS A 59 5.92 -10.57 -14.95
C CYS A 59 6.75 -11.86 -14.79
#